data_AF-A0A963SD64-F1
#
_entry.id   AF-A0A963SD64-F1
#
_cell.length_a   1.000
_cell.length_b   1.000
_cell.length_c   1.000
_cell.angle_alpha   90.00
_cell.angle_beta   90.00
_cell.angle_gamma   90.00
#
_symmetry.space_group_name_H-M   'P 1'
#
loop_
_entity.id
_entity.type
_entity.pdbx_description
1 polymer ?
#
loop_
_entity_poly.entity_id
_entity_poly.type
_entity_poly.pdbx_seq_one_letter_code
_entity_poly.pdbx_strand_id
1 'polypeptide(L)'
;VAEHSVTAVMAVSEGDLLQLARLKGALKNCTLAVPDSDKLALVLDKQATLAAARTAGIDAPSSWQPENSDELAAKAAEIDYPVAIKWADPPAVADRLSQAGLELEKVEYADDAGALLAILHRYDAFGAYPLVQSYCPGYGLGQMLNMKGGKATLHFQHRRLREWPISGGVSTCCKAEPLSQHREQMVKSEKLLRQIGWEGPAMVEYRHDPASGKYWLMEINGRFWGSIPLAHHARAEFGWEAYRTQVLEETDPMLVRVDPITARYMVPDFKHLLAVLRDSSRGMGGRIGFALRFLGQLLNPATRYYVWSWRDPGPFFSDARSIIGKALHRGK
;
A
#
# COMPACT_ATOMS: atom_id res chain seq x y z
N VAL A 1 -28.32 7.47 10.62
CA VAL A 1 -27.93 7.59 12.05
C VAL A 1 -29.16 7.73 12.94
N ALA A 2 -29.98 8.77 12.79
CA ALA A 2 -31.17 8.97 13.64
C ALA A 2 -32.20 7.81 13.56
N GLU A 3 -32.52 7.33 12.35
CA GLU A 3 -33.50 6.25 12.14
C GLU A 3 -33.14 4.93 12.84
N HIS A 4 -31.85 4.60 12.91
CA HIS A 4 -31.36 3.33 13.45
C HIS A 4 -30.66 3.48 14.81
N SER A 5 -30.76 4.65 15.46
CA SER A 5 -30.10 4.94 16.75
C SER A 5 -28.61 4.58 16.77
N VAL A 6 -27.90 4.88 15.69
CA VAL A 6 -26.48 4.54 15.54
C VAL A 6 -25.62 5.41 16.46
N THR A 7 -24.85 4.78 17.34
CA THR A 7 -23.98 5.47 18.32
C THR A 7 -22.55 5.67 17.85
N ALA A 8 -22.09 4.90 16.86
CA ALA A 8 -20.76 5.05 16.29
C ALA A 8 -20.74 4.71 14.80
N VAL A 9 -19.90 5.41 14.03
CA VAL A 9 -19.66 5.14 12.61
C VAL A 9 -18.16 5.08 12.37
N MET A 10 -17.76 4.03 11.64
CA MET A 10 -16.42 3.83 11.12
C MET A 10 -16.49 3.70 9.60
N ALA A 11 -15.43 4.08 8.90
CA ALA A 11 -15.31 3.90 7.46
C ALA A 11 -14.05 3.12 7.08
N VAL A 12 -14.15 2.42 5.97
CA VAL A 12 -13.06 1.58 5.44
C VAL A 12 -12.48 2.13 4.13
N SER A 13 -13.23 2.95 3.40
CA SER A 13 -12.79 3.55 2.12
C SER A 13 -12.32 4.99 2.31
N GLU A 14 -11.34 5.42 1.51
CA GLU A 14 -10.83 6.81 1.56
C GLU A 14 -11.92 7.83 1.23
N GLY A 15 -12.79 7.52 0.26
CA GLY A 15 -13.90 8.38 -0.12
C GLY A 15 -14.91 8.60 1.01
N ASP A 16 -15.24 7.54 1.74
CA ASP A 16 -16.14 7.64 2.90
C ASP A 16 -15.47 8.38 4.07
N LEU A 17 -14.16 8.15 4.29
CA LEU A 17 -13.39 8.85 5.31
C LEU A 17 -13.37 10.36 5.04
N LEU A 18 -13.13 10.78 3.81
CA LEU A 18 -13.16 12.20 3.41
C LEU A 18 -14.53 12.84 3.63
N GLN A 19 -15.61 12.11 3.33
CA GLN A 19 -16.97 12.60 3.54
C GLN A 19 -17.32 12.70 5.02
N LEU A 20 -17.03 11.66 5.81
CA LEU A 20 -17.33 11.62 7.24
C LEU A 20 -16.46 12.58 8.05
N ALA A 21 -15.20 12.80 7.67
CA ALA A 21 -14.33 13.76 8.34
C ALA A 21 -14.89 15.18 8.30
N ARG A 22 -15.61 15.56 7.23
CA ARG A 22 -16.31 16.86 7.10
C ARG A 22 -17.54 16.97 8.00
N LEU A 23 -18.08 15.84 8.47
CA LEU A 23 -19.26 15.77 9.33
C LEU A 23 -18.91 15.63 10.81
N LYS A 24 -17.61 15.61 11.17
CA LYS A 24 -17.18 15.60 12.58
C LYS A 24 -17.79 16.78 13.33
N GLY A 25 -18.42 16.48 14.47
CA GLY A 25 -19.14 17.46 15.28
C GLY A 25 -20.56 17.79 14.82
N ALA A 26 -20.97 17.40 13.60
CA ALA A 26 -22.32 17.65 13.10
C ALA A 26 -23.35 16.64 13.61
N LEU A 27 -22.94 15.40 13.88
CA LEU A 27 -23.82 14.34 14.35
C LEU A 27 -23.87 14.31 15.89
N LYS A 28 -24.99 14.77 16.46
CA LYS A 28 -25.24 14.67 17.90
C LYS A 28 -25.44 13.19 18.29
N ASN A 29 -24.84 12.77 19.40
CA ASN A 29 -24.95 11.42 19.97
C ASN A 29 -24.40 10.27 19.08
N CYS A 30 -23.50 10.58 18.15
CA CYS A 30 -22.84 9.58 17.31
C CYS A 30 -21.35 9.90 17.18
N THR A 31 -20.49 8.96 17.58
CA THR A 31 -19.04 9.10 17.45
C THR A 31 -18.61 8.74 16.03
N LEU A 32 -18.02 9.69 15.32
CA LEU A 32 -17.36 9.43 14.03
C LEU A 32 -15.91 9.03 14.28
N ALA A 33 -15.66 7.73 14.30
CA ALA A 33 -14.34 7.12 14.46
C ALA A 33 -13.59 7.13 13.12
N VAL A 34 -13.27 8.34 12.67
CA VAL A 34 -12.52 8.64 11.44
C VAL A 34 -11.41 9.65 11.75
N PRO A 35 -10.35 9.77 10.95
CA PRO A 35 -9.30 10.78 11.13
C PRO A 35 -9.82 12.21 10.97
N ASP A 36 -9.05 13.20 11.42
CA ASP A 36 -9.36 14.62 11.14
C ASP A 36 -9.09 14.97 9.68
N SER A 37 -9.88 15.90 9.12
CA SER A 37 -9.87 16.19 7.67
C SER A 37 -8.54 16.76 7.19
N ASP A 38 -7.87 17.58 8.00
CA ASP A 38 -6.55 18.15 7.67
C ASP A 38 -5.46 17.07 7.70
N LYS A 39 -5.54 16.13 8.66
CA LYS A 39 -4.59 15.01 8.78
C LYS A 39 -4.76 14.01 7.65
N LEU A 40 -6.00 13.73 7.28
CA LEU A 40 -6.31 12.88 6.12
C LEU A 40 -5.80 13.50 4.83
N ALA A 41 -5.99 14.81 4.63
CA ALA A 41 -5.45 15.52 3.47
C ALA A 41 -3.92 15.45 3.40
N LEU A 42 -3.22 15.62 4.53
CA LEU A 42 -1.77 15.50 4.61
C LEU A 42 -1.28 14.09 4.21
N VAL A 43 -1.92 13.04 4.73
CA VAL A 43 -1.56 11.64 4.44
C VAL A 43 -1.83 11.27 2.97
N LEU A 44 -2.86 11.84 2.35
CA LEU A 44 -3.16 11.63 0.93
C LEU A 44 -2.24 12.43 0.00
N ASP A 45 -1.69 13.54 0.48
CA ASP A 45 -0.67 14.29 -0.23
C ASP A 45 0.69 13.58 -0.11
N LYS A 46 1.11 12.96 -1.21
CA LYS A 46 2.37 12.23 -1.29
C LYS A 46 3.57 13.13 -1.00
N GLN A 47 3.60 14.36 -1.51
CA GLN A 47 4.74 15.25 -1.30
C GLN A 47 4.82 15.67 0.18
N ALA A 48 3.69 16.06 0.76
CA ALA A 48 3.62 16.41 2.18
C ALA A 48 4.00 15.24 3.09
N THR A 49 3.53 14.04 2.77
CA THR A 49 3.87 12.80 3.50
C THR A 49 5.36 12.49 3.44
N LEU A 50 5.98 12.57 2.26
CA LEU A 50 7.42 12.32 2.11
C LEU A 50 8.25 13.41 2.80
N ALA A 51 7.81 14.67 2.80
CA ALA A 51 8.47 15.74 3.54
C ALA A 51 8.43 15.50 5.05
N ALA A 52 7.26 15.15 5.60
CA ALA A 52 7.12 14.79 7.02
C ALA A 52 7.99 13.57 7.39
N ALA A 53 8.08 12.58 6.51
CA ALA A 53 8.92 11.40 6.70
C ALA A 53 10.41 11.75 6.83
N ARG A 54 10.92 12.66 5.99
CA ARG A 54 12.32 13.13 6.07
C ARG A 54 12.59 13.78 7.44
N THR A 55 11.69 14.60 7.95
CA THR A 55 11.79 15.18 9.30
C THR A 55 11.72 14.13 10.42
N ALA A 56 11.02 13.01 10.18
CA ALA A 56 11.00 11.87 11.10
C ALA A 56 12.31 11.04 11.08
N GLY A 57 13.18 11.23 10.08
CA GLY A 57 14.40 10.45 9.86
C GLY A 57 14.17 9.17 9.05
N ILE A 58 13.15 9.19 8.19
CA ILE A 58 12.77 8.12 7.28
C ILE A 58 13.20 8.51 5.87
N ASP A 59 13.89 7.60 5.17
CA ASP A 59 14.27 7.85 3.78
C ASP A 59 13.05 7.76 2.87
N ALA A 60 13.05 8.59 1.84
CA ALA A 60 12.05 8.64 0.80
C ALA A 60 12.75 8.51 -0.56
N PRO A 61 12.11 7.88 -1.56
CA PRO A 61 12.68 7.86 -2.91
C PRO A 61 12.88 9.29 -3.41
N SER A 62 14.03 9.56 -4.02
CA SER A 62 14.25 10.80 -4.73
C SER A 62 13.32 10.84 -5.94
N SER A 63 12.79 12.03 -6.22
CA SER A 63 11.87 12.22 -7.34
C SER A 63 12.09 13.57 -7.99
N TRP A 64 11.95 13.60 -9.30
CA TRP A 64 12.09 14.78 -10.13
C TRP A 64 11.03 14.72 -11.23
N GLN A 65 10.24 15.78 -11.37
CA GLN A 65 9.34 15.93 -12.49
C GLN A 65 9.88 17.06 -13.36
N PRO A 66 10.29 16.78 -14.61
CA PRO A 66 10.76 17.83 -15.49
C PRO A 66 9.63 18.82 -15.82
N GLU A 67 9.98 20.10 -15.86
CA GLU A 67 9.06 21.15 -16.31
C GLU A 67 9.20 21.43 -17.82
N ASN A 68 10.38 21.20 -18.38
CA ASN A 68 10.72 21.44 -19.79
C ASN A 68 11.89 20.53 -20.25
N SER A 69 12.22 20.60 -21.54
CA SER A 69 13.26 19.83 -22.19
C SER A 69 14.70 20.27 -21.88
N ASP A 70 14.90 21.51 -21.43
CA ASP A 70 16.22 22.16 -21.45
C ASP A 70 17.19 21.55 -20.42
N GLU A 71 16.66 21.09 -19.29
CA GLU A 71 17.46 20.53 -18.20
C GLU A 71 17.55 19.00 -18.21
N LEU A 72 16.90 18.33 -19.17
CA LEU A 72 16.75 16.88 -19.15
C LEU A 72 18.09 16.15 -19.14
N ALA A 73 18.98 16.51 -20.07
CA ALA A 73 20.28 15.85 -20.22
C ALA A 73 21.18 16.07 -19.00
N ALA A 74 21.20 17.29 -18.45
CA ALA A 74 21.99 17.62 -17.28
C ALA A 74 21.50 16.84 -16.04
N LYS A 75 20.19 16.82 -15.80
CA LYS A 75 19.60 16.08 -14.67
C LYS A 75 19.73 14.58 -14.83
N ALA A 76 19.55 14.04 -16.03
CA ALA A 76 19.73 12.61 -16.29
C ALA A 76 21.16 12.11 -15.96
N ALA A 77 22.17 12.98 -16.05
CA ALA A 77 23.55 12.63 -15.71
C ALA A 77 23.82 12.59 -14.18
N GLU A 78 22.99 13.25 -13.36
CA GLU A 78 23.15 13.33 -11.90
C GLU A 78 22.36 12.24 -11.14
N ILE A 79 21.51 11.48 -11.84
CA ILE A 79 20.58 10.52 -11.24
C ILE A 79 21.24 9.15 -11.07
N ASP A 80 20.99 8.52 -9.92
CA ASP A 80 21.29 7.11 -9.69
C ASP A 80 20.23 6.22 -10.35
N TYR A 81 20.68 5.22 -11.10
CA TYR A 81 19.84 4.26 -11.82
C TYR A 81 19.73 2.91 -11.09
N PRO A 82 18.64 2.14 -11.29
CA PRO A 82 17.52 2.42 -12.21
C PRO A 82 16.48 3.40 -11.64
N VAL A 83 15.66 3.96 -12.52
CA VAL A 83 14.53 4.83 -12.16
C VAL A 83 13.22 4.31 -12.71
N ALA A 84 12.13 4.56 -11.97
CA ALA A 84 10.76 4.35 -12.39
C ALA A 84 10.16 5.68 -12.89
N ILE A 85 9.52 5.65 -14.05
CA ILE A 85 8.90 6.80 -14.70
C ILE A 85 7.39 6.58 -14.72
N LYS A 86 6.63 7.51 -14.13
CA LYS A 86 5.16 7.41 -14.02
C LYS A 86 4.50 8.76 -13.88
N TRP A 87 3.22 8.86 -14.24
CA TRP A 87 2.43 10.06 -14.00
C TRP A 87 2.00 10.17 -12.53
N ALA A 88 2.16 11.36 -11.94
CA ALA A 88 1.78 11.61 -10.55
C ALA A 88 0.26 11.54 -10.33
N ASP A 89 -0.51 12.03 -11.30
CA ASP A 89 -1.98 11.94 -11.35
C ASP A 89 -2.41 11.39 -12.73
N PRO A 90 -2.45 10.04 -12.89
CA PRO A 90 -2.83 9.43 -14.15
C PRO A 90 -4.24 9.83 -14.63
N PRO A 91 -5.29 9.88 -13.77
CA PRO A 91 -6.60 10.39 -14.18
C PRO A 91 -6.59 11.81 -14.75
N ALA A 92 -5.82 12.73 -14.16
CA ALA A 92 -5.77 14.11 -14.63
C ALA A 92 -5.09 14.29 -16.00
N VAL A 93 -4.27 13.33 -16.43
CA VAL A 93 -3.47 13.42 -17.66
C VAL A 93 -3.92 12.47 -18.77
N ALA A 94 -4.70 11.42 -18.45
CA ALA A 94 -5.09 10.36 -19.37
C ALA A 94 -5.74 10.88 -20.67
N ASP A 95 -6.75 11.76 -20.54
CA ASP A 95 -7.48 12.28 -21.70
C ASP A 95 -6.59 13.15 -22.59
N ARG A 96 -5.71 13.96 -21.97
CA ARG A 96 -4.78 14.83 -22.68
C ARG A 96 -3.73 14.02 -23.45
N LEU A 97 -3.21 12.94 -22.86
CA LEU A 97 -2.29 12.02 -23.54
C LEU A 97 -2.95 11.37 -24.75
N SER A 98 -4.18 10.85 -24.57
CA SER A 98 -4.92 10.21 -25.65
C SER A 98 -5.19 11.17 -26.81
N GLN A 99 -5.56 12.41 -26.53
CA GLN A 99 -5.73 13.47 -27.56
C GLN A 99 -4.44 13.79 -28.30
N ALA A 100 -3.28 13.65 -27.64
CA ALA A 100 -1.95 13.81 -28.23
C ALA A 100 -1.43 12.54 -28.93
N GLY A 101 -2.21 11.46 -29.00
CA GLY A 101 -1.81 10.19 -29.59
C GLY A 101 -0.82 9.38 -28.74
N LEU A 102 -0.72 9.68 -27.45
CA LEU A 102 0.16 9.01 -26.50
C LEU A 102 -0.64 8.06 -25.61
N GLU A 103 -0.10 6.86 -25.37
CA GLU A 103 -0.69 5.93 -24.42
C GLU A 103 -0.26 6.25 -22.98
N LEU A 104 -1.18 6.07 -22.03
CA LEU A 104 -0.88 6.20 -20.61
C LEU A 104 -0.17 4.94 -20.12
N GLU A 105 1.16 5.02 -20.09
CA GLU A 105 1.98 4.00 -19.46
C GLU A 105 1.90 4.11 -17.94
N LYS A 106 1.59 2.99 -17.27
CA LYS A 106 1.41 2.97 -15.80
C LYS A 106 2.73 3.20 -15.07
N VAL A 107 3.78 2.55 -15.55
CA VAL A 107 5.15 2.70 -15.06
C VAL A 107 6.10 2.15 -16.12
N GLU A 108 7.14 2.91 -16.41
CA GLU A 108 8.27 2.49 -17.21
C GLU A 108 9.55 2.55 -16.38
N TYR A 109 10.59 1.84 -16.81
CA TYR A 109 11.87 1.82 -16.11
C TYR A 109 12.98 2.21 -17.07
N ALA A 110 13.95 2.97 -16.57
CA ALA A 110 15.19 3.25 -17.27
C ALA A 110 16.36 2.79 -16.40
N ASP A 111 17.26 2.01 -17.00
CA ASP A 111 18.47 1.48 -16.36
C ASP A 111 19.68 2.40 -16.54
N ASP A 112 19.59 3.40 -17.41
CA ASP A 112 20.62 4.41 -17.66
C ASP A 112 20.03 5.73 -18.20
N ALA A 113 20.90 6.73 -18.32
CA ALA A 113 20.53 8.07 -18.78
C ALA A 113 20.02 8.12 -20.23
N GLY A 114 20.55 7.26 -21.11
CA GLY A 114 20.10 7.19 -22.49
C GLY A 114 18.66 6.69 -22.59
N ALA A 115 18.36 5.62 -21.85
CA ALA A 115 17.01 5.06 -21.76
C ALA A 115 16.02 6.06 -21.13
N LEU A 116 16.43 6.79 -20.09
CA LEU A 116 15.60 7.82 -19.47
C LEU A 116 15.26 8.94 -20.45
N LEU A 117 16.27 9.49 -21.14
CA LEU A 117 16.06 10.56 -22.12
C LEU A 117 15.18 10.11 -23.27
N ALA A 118 15.39 8.89 -23.79
CA ALA A 118 14.54 8.32 -24.84
C ALA A 118 13.06 8.25 -24.43
N ILE A 119 12.79 7.89 -23.17
CA ILE A 119 11.43 7.88 -22.61
C ILE A 119 10.86 9.29 -22.50
N LEU A 120 11.61 10.23 -21.91
CA LEU A 120 11.14 11.59 -21.65
C LEU A 120 10.89 12.39 -22.93
N HIS A 121 11.75 12.25 -23.95
CA HIS A 121 11.60 12.94 -25.24
C HIS A 121 10.33 12.57 -26.01
N ARG A 122 9.67 11.45 -25.71
CA ARG A 122 8.34 11.13 -26.26
C ARG A 122 7.28 12.16 -25.86
N TYR A 123 7.50 12.88 -24.76
CA TYR A 123 6.57 13.84 -24.20
C TYR A 123 6.94 15.30 -24.52
N ASP A 124 7.99 15.57 -25.29
CA ASP A 124 8.41 16.94 -25.63
C ASP A 124 7.29 17.72 -26.34
N ALA A 125 6.67 17.11 -27.35
CA ALA A 125 5.55 17.71 -28.08
C ALA A 125 4.27 17.83 -27.22
N PHE A 126 4.17 17.05 -26.13
CA PHE A 126 3.06 17.11 -25.19
C PHE A 126 3.19 18.27 -24.19
N GLY A 127 4.42 18.75 -23.94
CA GLY A 127 4.69 19.90 -23.07
C GLY A 127 4.48 19.63 -21.58
N ALA A 128 4.48 18.36 -21.17
CA ALA A 128 4.47 17.96 -19.77
C ALA A 128 5.17 16.60 -19.64
N TYR A 129 5.86 16.38 -18.52
CA TYR A 129 6.67 15.18 -18.34
C TYR A 129 6.17 14.32 -17.17
N PRO A 130 6.34 12.99 -17.25
CA PRO A 130 6.10 12.10 -16.13
C PRO A 130 7.11 12.34 -14.99
N LEU A 131 6.73 11.92 -13.79
CA LEU A 131 7.60 11.91 -12.61
C LEU A 131 8.66 10.81 -12.78
N VAL A 132 9.93 11.19 -12.67
CA VAL A 132 11.07 10.29 -12.54
C VAL A 132 11.32 10.04 -11.05
N GLN A 133 11.41 8.79 -10.64
CA GLN A 133 11.57 8.39 -9.25
C GLN A 133 12.62 7.29 -9.12
N SER A 134 13.53 7.40 -8.15
CA SER A 134 14.53 6.35 -7.87
C SER A 134 13.85 5.01 -7.62
N TYR A 135 14.40 3.95 -8.20
CA TYR A 135 13.95 2.59 -7.94
C TYR A 135 14.34 2.16 -6.51
N CYS A 136 13.37 1.63 -5.76
CA CYS A 136 13.58 1.10 -4.41
C CYS A 136 13.60 -0.43 -4.41
N PRO A 137 14.78 -1.08 -4.32
CA PRO A 137 14.90 -2.52 -4.36
C PRO A 137 14.28 -3.21 -3.12
N GLY A 138 14.28 -4.54 -3.15
CA GLY A 138 13.85 -5.37 -2.02
C GLY A 138 12.38 -5.76 -2.05
N TYR A 139 11.71 -5.75 -0.89
CA TYR A 139 10.32 -6.17 -0.73
C TYR A 139 9.48 -5.10 -0.05
N GLY A 140 8.16 -5.14 -0.25
CA GLY A 140 7.23 -4.28 0.49
C GLY A 140 7.12 -4.70 1.95
N LEU A 141 7.38 -3.78 2.88
CA LEU A 141 7.20 -3.94 4.32
C LEU A 141 6.09 -2.99 4.78
N GLY A 142 5.01 -3.55 5.35
CA GLY A 142 3.96 -2.76 5.99
C GLY A 142 4.17 -2.74 7.50
N GLN A 143 4.22 -1.55 8.08
CA GLN A 143 4.18 -1.35 9.53
C GLN A 143 2.86 -0.69 9.91
N MET A 144 2.05 -1.40 10.69
CA MET A 144 0.68 -1.01 10.99
C MET A 144 0.54 -0.64 12.45
N LEU A 145 -0.08 0.50 12.68
CA LEU A 145 -0.24 1.10 14.00
C LEU A 145 -1.68 1.59 14.18
N ASN A 146 -2.25 1.42 15.37
CA ASN A 146 -3.43 2.18 15.79
C ASN A 146 -2.96 3.29 16.73
N MET A 147 -3.16 4.54 16.33
CA MET A 147 -2.72 5.70 17.11
C MET A 147 -3.84 6.23 17.98
N LYS A 148 -3.54 6.54 19.25
CA LYS A 148 -4.43 7.27 20.16
C LYS A 148 -3.62 8.21 21.04
N GLY A 149 -3.97 9.50 21.07
CA GLY A 149 -3.32 10.49 21.93
C GLY A 149 -1.80 10.59 21.68
N GLY A 150 -1.38 10.48 20.42
CA GLY A 150 0.03 10.54 20.03
C GLY A 150 0.88 9.31 20.42
N LYS A 151 0.27 8.19 20.79
CA LYS A 151 0.95 6.91 21.03
C LYS A 151 0.28 5.79 20.24
N ALA A 152 1.04 4.78 19.86
CA ALA A 152 0.47 3.58 19.27
C ALA A 152 -0.07 2.64 20.36
N THR A 153 -1.34 2.25 20.25
CA THR A 153 -2.01 1.29 21.15
C THR A 153 -1.95 -0.14 20.62
N LEU A 154 -1.67 -0.31 19.33
CA LEU A 154 -1.47 -1.60 18.68
C LEU A 154 -0.38 -1.48 17.61
N HIS A 155 0.54 -2.45 17.58
CA HIS A 155 1.58 -2.58 16.55
C HIS A 155 1.47 -3.92 15.85
N PHE A 156 1.67 -3.90 14.54
CA PHE A 156 1.78 -5.10 13.72
C PHE A 156 2.68 -4.82 12.51
N GLN A 157 3.30 -5.85 11.95
CA GLN A 157 4.04 -5.68 10.70
C GLN A 157 4.01 -6.93 9.84
N HIS A 158 4.14 -6.73 8.54
CA HIS A 158 4.27 -7.81 7.57
C HIS A 158 5.28 -7.46 6.50
N ARG A 159 5.79 -8.50 5.83
CA ARG A 159 6.42 -8.36 4.52
C ARG A 159 5.56 -8.95 3.42
N ARG A 160 5.59 -8.32 2.26
CA ARG A 160 4.96 -8.81 1.02
C ARG A 160 5.86 -9.87 0.40
N LEU A 161 5.30 -11.06 0.22
CA LEU A 161 5.97 -12.16 -0.47
C LEU A 161 5.74 -12.06 -1.98
N ARG A 162 4.58 -11.54 -2.38
CA ARG A 162 4.17 -11.36 -3.78
C ARG A 162 3.22 -10.18 -3.93
N GLU A 163 3.29 -9.55 -5.09
CA GLU A 163 2.55 -8.34 -5.45
C GLU A 163 1.95 -8.49 -6.85
N TRP A 164 0.85 -7.79 -7.11
CA TRP A 164 0.26 -7.71 -8.44
C TRP A 164 -0.10 -6.26 -8.78
N PRO A 165 0.40 -5.71 -9.91
CA PRO A 165 1.35 -6.31 -10.86
C PRO A 165 2.72 -6.64 -10.25
N ILE A 166 3.51 -7.49 -10.92
CA ILE A 166 4.84 -7.92 -10.44
C ILE A 166 5.80 -6.73 -10.26
N SER A 167 5.62 -5.67 -11.05
CA SER A 167 6.43 -4.45 -11.02
C SER A 167 6.20 -3.55 -9.79
N GLY A 168 5.23 -3.88 -8.93
CA GLY A 168 4.87 -3.08 -7.76
C GLY A 168 3.38 -2.75 -7.78
N GLY A 169 2.64 -3.37 -6.87
CA GLY A 169 1.20 -3.21 -6.77
C GLY A 169 0.69 -3.76 -5.45
N VAL A 170 -0.57 -4.19 -5.43
CA VAL A 170 -1.18 -4.68 -4.19
C VAL A 170 -0.54 -6.00 -3.76
N SER A 171 -0.39 -6.17 -2.44
CA SER A 171 0.03 -7.45 -1.87
C SER A 171 -0.95 -8.56 -2.24
N THR A 172 -0.46 -9.61 -2.90
CA THR A 172 -1.23 -10.83 -3.17
C THR A 172 -0.96 -11.92 -2.14
N CYS A 173 0.21 -11.87 -1.52
CA CYS A 173 0.61 -12.77 -0.45
C CYS A 173 1.58 -12.04 0.48
N CYS A 174 1.32 -12.09 1.77
CA CYS A 174 2.10 -11.42 2.81
C CYS A 174 2.27 -12.34 4.02
N LYS A 175 3.38 -12.15 4.74
CA LYS A 175 3.71 -12.89 5.94
C LYS A 175 3.89 -11.94 7.11
N ALA A 176 3.30 -12.28 8.25
CA ALA A 176 3.49 -11.55 9.50
C ALA A 176 4.96 -11.67 9.95
N GLU A 177 5.55 -10.54 10.37
CA GLU A 177 6.93 -10.50 10.87
C GLU A 177 6.94 -10.16 12.37
N PRO A 178 7.78 -10.82 13.19
CA PRO A 178 7.93 -10.50 14.60
C PRO A 178 8.31 -9.03 14.80
N LEU A 179 7.74 -8.37 15.82
CA LEU A 179 8.07 -6.98 16.17
C LEU A 179 9.51 -6.79 16.68
N SER A 180 10.23 -7.88 16.97
CA SER A 180 11.66 -7.84 17.27
C SER A 180 12.52 -7.50 16.03
N GLN A 181 11.99 -7.72 14.82
CA GLN A 181 12.60 -7.27 13.57
C GLN A 181 12.15 -5.84 13.23
N HIS A 182 12.96 -5.07 12.51
CA HIS A 182 12.63 -3.72 12.05
C HIS A 182 12.23 -2.73 13.18
N ARG A 183 12.64 -2.98 14.43
CA ARG A 183 12.23 -2.21 15.61
C ARG A 183 12.54 -0.72 15.48
N GLU A 184 13.74 -0.37 15.01
CA GLU A 184 14.13 1.02 14.79
C GLU A 184 13.23 1.71 13.76
N GLN A 185 12.87 0.99 12.69
CA GLN A 185 11.96 1.51 11.69
C GLN A 185 10.54 1.68 12.25
N MET A 186 10.08 0.78 13.12
CA MET A 186 8.77 0.90 13.79
C MET A 186 8.70 2.15 14.66
N VAL A 187 9.77 2.45 15.41
CA VAL A 187 9.86 3.69 16.22
C VAL A 187 9.76 4.93 15.33
N LYS A 188 10.40 4.91 14.15
CA LYS A 188 10.29 6.01 13.17
C LYS A 188 8.87 6.13 12.61
N SER A 189 8.20 5.02 12.30
CA SER A 189 6.79 5.00 11.85
C SER A 189 5.86 5.64 12.87
N GLU A 190 5.99 5.27 14.15
CA GLU A 190 5.20 5.86 15.22
C GLU A 190 5.52 7.36 15.41
N LYS A 191 6.79 7.74 15.33
CA LYS A 191 7.21 9.15 15.39
C LYS A 191 6.60 9.96 14.24
N LEU A 192 6.59 9.43 13.01
CA LEU A 192 5.99 10.07 11.85
C LEU A 192 4.49 10.30 12.05
N LEU A 193 3.74 9.25 12.43
CA LEU A 193 2.31 9.37 12.69
C LEU A 193 2.01 10.35 13.83
N ARG A 194 2.82 10.35 14.89
CA ARG A 194 2.71 11.31 15.99
C ARG A 194 2.99 12.76 15.54
N GLN A 195 3.98 12.98 14.68
CA GLN A 195 4.28 14.31 14.14
C GLN A 195 3.16 14.85 13.25
N ILE A 196 2.53 13.97 12.47
CA ILE A 196 1.33 14.30 11.69
C ILE A 196 0.15 14.64 12.64
N GLY A 197 0.11 14.03 13.83
CA GLY A 197 -1.04 14.08 14.72
C GLY A 197 -2.13 13.10 14.27
N TRP A 198 -1.72 11.95 13.72
CA TRP A 198 -2.63 10.92 13.24
C TRP A 198 -3.30 10.18 14.39
N GLU A 199 -4.60 9.91 14.24
CA GLU A 199 -5.42 9.14 15.18
C GLU A 199 -6.13 8.00 14.42
N GLY A 200 -6.19 6.83 15.05
CA GLY A 200 -6.77 5.61 14.47
C GLY A 200 -5.78 4.75 13.67
N PRO A 201 -6.29 3.78 12.89
CA PRO A 201 -5.48 2.80 12.20
C PRO A 201 -4.75 3.41 11.00
N ALA A 202 -3.48 3.06 10.82
CA ALA A 202 -2.70 3.36 9.64
C ALA A 202 -1.72 2.22 9.31
N MET A 203 -1.35 2.12 8.04
CA MET A 203 -0.20 1.34 7.59
C MET A 203 0.83 2.28 6.96
N VAL A 204 2.02 2.34 7.56
CA VAL A 204 3.18 3.00 6.97
C VAL A 204 3.87 1.98 6.07
N GLU A 205 3.88 2.24 4.76
CA GLU A 205 4.35 1.30 3.75
C GLU A 205 5.76 1.65 3.28
N TYR A 206 6.64 0.65 3.32
CA TYR A 206 8.04 0.76 2.93
C TYR A 206 8.39 -0.19 1.81
N ARG A 207 9.42 0.16 1.06
CA ARG A 207 10.30 -0.81 0.41
C ARG A 207 11.52 -1.01 1.31
N HIS A 208 11.85 -2.26 1.62
CA HIS A 208 13.02 -2.60 2.41
C HIS A 208 13.95 -3.49 1.60
N ASP A 209 15.20 -3.05 1.46
CA ASP A 209 16.27 -3.82 0.84
C ASP A 209 17.16 -4.48 1.91
N PRO A 210 17.12 -5.82 2.05
CA PRO A 210 17.96 -6.52 3.01
C PRO A 210 19.46 -6.44 2.71
N ALA A 211 19.85 -6.18 1.46
CA ALA A 211 21.26 -6.13 1.08
C ALA A 211 21.94 -4.86 1.61
N SER A 212 21.29 -3.71 1.45
CA SER A 212 21.77 -2.43 1.99
C SER A 212 21.26 -2.10 3.40
N GLY A 213 20.22 -2.79 3.87
CA GLY A 213 19.52 -2.50 5.12
C GLY A 213 18.62 -1.26 5.06
N LYS A 214 18.47 -0.61 3.90
CA LYS A 214 17.72 0.64 3.75
C LYS A 214 16.21 0.42 3.68
N TYR A 215 15.47 1.46 4.04
CA TYR A 215 14.00 1.52 3.99
C TYR A 215 13.59 2.80 3.27
N TRP A 216 12.72 2.69 2.28
CA TRP A 216 12.14 3.86 1.60
C TRP A 216 10.64 3.91 1.82
N LEU A 217 10.15 5.03 2.34
CA LEU A 217 8.72 5.26 2.48
C LEU A 217 8.06 5.34 1.10
N MET A 218 7.02 4.54 0.89
CA MET A 218 6.21 4.56 -0.32
C MET A 218 4.97 5.42 -0.14
N GLU A 219 4.25 5.19 0.96
CA GLU A 219 2.99 5.86 1.30
C GLU A 219 2.59 5.60 2.75
N ILE A 220 1.63 6.38 3.26
CA ILE A 220 0.88 6.08 4.46
C ILE A 220 -0.55 5.75 4.03
N ASN A 221 -1.01 4.54 4.32
CA ASN A 221 -2.42 4.19 4.18
C ASN A 221 -3.14 4.60 5.46
N GLY A 222 -3.69 5.82 5.47
CA GLY A 222 -4.48 6.38 6.57
C GLY A 222 -5.89 5.79 6.70
N ARG A 223 -5.99 4.46 6.60
CA ARG A 223 -7.24 3.69 6.66
C ARG A 223 -6.93 2.21 6.91
N PHE A 224 -7.97 1.38 6.97
CA PHE A 224 -7.81 -0.06 6.87
C PHE A 224 -7.25 -0.45 5.48
N TRP A 225 -6.17 -1.22 5.48
CA TRP A 225 -5.44 -1.64 4.27
C TRP A 225 -5.91 -3.02 3.77
N GLY A 226 -5.63 -3.34 2.52
CA GLY A 226 -6.14 -4.57 1.89
C GLY A 226 -5.64 -5.87 2.51
N SER A 227 -4.45 -5.88 3.12
CA SER A 227 -3.89 -7.04 3.84
C SER A 227 -4.27 -7.10 5.33
N ILE A 228 -5.28 -6.34 5.78
CA ILE A 228 -5.79 -6.42 7.16
C ILE A 228 -6.22 -7.84 7.58
N PRO A 229 -6.69 -8.75 6.69
CA PRO A 229 -6.96 -10.12 7.12
C PRO A 229 -5.74 -10.85 7.70
N LEU A 230 -4.52 -10.52 7.27
CA LEU A 230 -3.33 -11.08 7.88
C LEU A 230 -3.23 -10.70 9.36
N ALA A 231 -3.49 -9.44 9.69
CA ALA A 231 -3.48 -8.94 11.06
C ALA A 231 -4.57 -9.63 11.88
N HIS A 232 -5.79 -9.76 11.33
CA HIS A 232 -6.89 -10.50 11.97
C HIS A 232 -6.53 -11.96 12.26
N HIS A 233 -6.01 -12.70 11.27
CA HIS A 233 -5.57 -14.08 11.48
C HIS A 233 -4.44 -14.21 12.51
N ALA A 234 -3.63 -13.15 12.67
CA ALA A 234 -2.57 -13.04 13.67
C ALA A 234 -3.06 -12.44 15.01
N ARG A 235 -4.38 -12.24 15.16
CA ARG A 235 -5.04 -11.69 16.36
C ARG A 235 -4.68 -10.22 16.66
N ALA A 236 -4.18 -9.49 15.67
CA ALA A 236 -4.07 -8.05 15.69
C ALA A 236 -5.36 -7.41 15.15
N GLU A 237 -6.33 -7.20 16.04
CA GLU A 237 -7.69 -6.80 15.72
C GLU A 237 -7.83 -5.27 15.57
N PHE A 238 -7.30 -4.69 14.49
CA PHE A 238 -7.33 -3.24 14.27
C PHE A 238 -8.74 -2.62 14.25
N GLY A 239 -9.75 -3.37 13.80
CA GLY A 239 -11.14 -2.88 13.84
C GLY A 239 -11.66 -2.73 15.27
N TRP A 240 -11.39 -3.72 16.12
CA TRP A 240 -11.71 -3.66 17.54
C TRP A 240 -10.90 -2.59 18.27
N GLU A 241 -9.60 -2.49 17.97
CA GLU A 241 -8.73 -1.49 18.56
C GLU A 241 -9.15 -0.06 18.21
N ALA A 242 -9.53 0.19 16.95
CA ALA A 242 -10.07 1.47 16.55
C ALA A 242 -11.36 1.81 17.31
N TYR A 243 -12.27 0.83 17.47
CA TYR A 243 -13.50 1.02 18.20
C TYR A 243 -13.25 1.31 19.70
N ARG A 244 -12.44 0.50 20.39
CA ARG A 244 -12.19 0.71 21.82
C ARG A 244 -11.52 2.05 22.11
N THR A 245 -10.57 2.47 21.25
CA THR A 245 -9.80 3.69 21.48
C THR A 245 -10.54 4.96 21.07
N GLN A 246 -11.35 4.91 20.00
CA GLN A 246 -12.03 6.09 19.47
C GLN A 246 -13.47 6.24 19.98
N VAL A 247 -14.14 5.14 20.32
CA VAL A 247 -15.54 5.14 20.76
C VAL A 247 -15.66 4.91 22.26
N LEU A 248 -14.95 3.92 22.80
CA LEU A 248 -14.99 3.61 24.24
C LEU A 248 -13.97 4.43 25.06
N GLU A 249 -13.08 5.16 24.38
CA GLU A 249 -11.99 5.95 24.97
C GLU A 249 -11.02 5.15 25.85
N GLU A 250 -10.91 3.85 25.60
CA GLU A 250 -9.91 2.99 26.24
C GLU A 250 -8.51 3.30 25.68
N THR A 251 -7.48 3.29 26.52
CA THR A 251 -6.11 3.68 26.12
C THR A 251 -5.03 2.67 26.51
N ASP A 252 -5.40 1.56 27.15
CA ASP A 252 -4.44 0.49 27.43
C ASP A 252 -3.97 -0.17 26.12
N PRO A 253 -2.66 -0.47 26.00
CA PRO A 253 -2.12 -1.04 24.78
C PRO A 253 -2.59 -2.49 24.60
N MET A 254 -3.02 -2.82 23.38
CA MET A 254 -3.28 -4.19 22.96
C MET A 254 -1.94 -4.89 22.66
N LEU A 255 -1.53 -5.79 23.55
CA LEU A 255 -0.36 -6.61 23.33
C LEU A 255 -0.70 -7.79 22.42
N VAL A 256 -0.09 -7.83 21.24
CA VAL A 256 -0.27 -8.92 20.28
C VAL A 256 0.99 -9.75 20.16
N ARG A 257 0.84 -11.06 20.34
CA ARG A 257 1.86 -12.03 19.95
C ARG A 257 1.70 -12.32 18.46
N VAL A 258 2.66 -11.84 17.67
CA VAL A 258 2.65 -12.05 16.22
C VAL A 258 3.14 -13.46 15.88
N ASP A 259 2.20 -14.36 15.59
CA ASP A 259 2.52 -15.67 15.04
C ASP A 259 2.99 -15.53 13.57
N PRO A 260 3.99 -16.30 13.10
CA PRO A 260 4.56 -16.16 11.76
C PRO A 260 3.67 -16.81 10.69
N ILE A 261 2.43 -16.35 10.59
CA ILE A 261 1.45 -16.83 9.61
C ILE A 261 1.59 -16.10 8.28
N THR A 262 1.07 -16.73 7.23
CA THR A 262 0.98 -16.16 5.88
C THR A 262 -0.48 -15.98 5.53
N ALA A 263 -0.82 -14.93 4.79
CA ALA A 263 -2.16 -14.74 4.26
C ALA A 263 -2.10 -14.38 2.77
N ARG A 264 -3.11 -14.80 2.01
CA ARG A 264 -3.15 -14.63 0.55
C ARG A 264 -4.49 -14.14 0.00
N TYR A 265 -4.40 -13.38 -1.09
CA TYR A 265 -5.50 -12.95 -1.93
C TYR A 265 -5.50 -13.69 -3.27
N MET A 266 -6.45 -14.60 -3.44
CA MET A 266 -6.33 -15.77 -4.31
C MET A 266 -6.19 -15.40 -5.78
N VAL A 267 -7.14 -14.63 -6.33
CA VAL A 267 -7.15 -14.35 -7.78
C VAL A 267 -5.91 -13.59 -8.23
N PRO A 268 -5.50 -12.48 -7.59
CA PRO A 268 -4.24 -11.82 -7.97
C PRO A 268 -3.01 -12.68 -7.73
N ASP A 269 -3.00 -13.52 -6.69
CA ASP A 269 -1.88 -14.41 -6.40
C ASP A 269 -1.68 -15.48 -7.48
N PHE A 270 -2.78 -16.01 -8.05
CA PHE A 270 -2.73 -16.88 -9.23
C PHE A 270 -2.33 -16.13 -10.49
N LYS A 271 -2.75 -14.87 -10.68
CA LYS A 271 -2.25 -14.04 -11.80
C LYS A 271 -0.75 -13.83 -11.72
N HIS A 272 -0.22 -13.58 -10.53
CA HIS A 272 1.22 -13.50 -10.29
C HIS A 272 1.91 -14.82 -10.69
N LEU A 273 1.40 -15.97 -10.26
CA LEU A 273 1.93 -17.28 -10.67
C LEU A 273 1.97 -17.41 -12.20
N LEU A 274 0.85 -17.14 -12.88
CA LEU A 274 0.76 -17.27 -14.33
C LEU A 274 1.74 -16.34 -15.06
N ALA A 275 1.91 -15.10 -14.58
CA ALA A 275 2.89 -14.19 -15.14
C ALA A 275 4.32 -14.70 -14.98
N VAL A 276 4.68 -15.25 -13.81
CA VAL A 276 6.01 -15.86 -13.60
C VAL A 276 6.23 -17.10 -14.48
N LEU A 277 5.19 -17.89 -14.74
CA LEU A 277 5.30 -19.07 -15.61
C LEU A 277 5.41 -18.71 -17.10
N ARG A 278 4.85 -17.56 -17.50
CA ARG A 278 4.90 -17.03 -18.87
C ARG A 278 6.14 -16.20 -19.15
N ASP A 279 6.84 -15.75 -18.12
CA ASP A 279 8.06 -14.95 -18.23
C ASP A 279 9.20 -15.77 -18.88
N SER A 280 9.43 -15.51 -20.17
CA SER A 280 10.42 -16.21 -20.97
C SER A 280 11.86 -15.94 -20.53
N SER A 281 12.11 -14.80 -19.87
CA SER A 281 13.43 -14.42 -19.35
C SER A 281 13.91 -15.33 -18.23
N ARG A 282 12.98 -15.97 -17.51
CA ARG A 282 13.30 -16.97 -16.48
C ARG A 282 13.56 -18.31 -17.11
N GLY A 283 14.69 -18.95 -16.77
CA GLY A 283 14.95 -20.34 -17.17
C GLY A 283 13.89 -21.31 -16.64
N MET A 284 13.68 -22.43 -17.35
CA MET A 284 12.65 -23.44 -17.03
C MET A 284 12.75 -23.93 -15.58
N GLY A 285 13.96 -24.18 -15.06
CA GLY A 285 14.17 -24.58 -13.67
C GLY A 285 13.70 -23.53 -12.66
N GLY A 286 13.87 -22.24 -12.96
CA GLY A 286 13.39 -21.14 -12.11
C GLY A 286 11.86 -21.08 -12.04
N ARG A 287 11.18 -21.35 -13.17
CA ARG A 287 9.72 -21.42 -13.25
C ARG A 287 9.16 -22.61 -12.47
N ILE A 288 9.75 -23.79 -12.65
CA ILE A 288 9.37 -25.01 -11.90
C ILE A 288 9.60 -24.81 -10.40
N GLY A 289 10.77 -24.30 -10.01
CA GLY A 289 11.08 -24.02 -8.60
C GLY A 289 10.14 -22.98 -7.97
N PHE A 290 9.68 -21.99 -8.73
CA PHE A 290 8.64 -21.07 -8.26
C PHE A 290 7.28 -21.77 -8.09
N ALA A 291 6.85 -22.59 -9.07
CA ALA A 291 5.60 -23.33 -8.99
C ALA A 291 5.55 -24.27 -7.79
N LEU A 292 6.63 -25.01 -7.52
CA LEU A 292 6.73 -25.91 -6.36
C LEU A 292 6.65 -25.14 -5.04
N ARG A 293 7.34 -24.00 -4.92
CA ARG A 293 7.24 -23.13 -3.73
C ARG A 293 5.83 -22.57 -3.55
N PHE A 294 5.18 -22.17 -4.64
CA PHE A 294 3.81 -21.69 -4.62
C PHE A 294 2.84 -22.77 -4.16
N LEU A 295 2.97 -24.00 -4.68
CA LEU A 295 2.17 -25.14 -4.25
C LEU A 295 2.40 -25.50 -2.79
N GLY A 296 3.66 -25.53 -2.35
CA GLY A 296 4.02 -25.76 -0.95
C GLY A 296 3.40 -24.72 -0.01
N GLN A 297 3.34 -23.45 -0.42
CA GLN A 297 2.65 -22.40 0.35
C GLN A 297 1.12 -22.53 0.32
N LEU A 298 0.53 -22.93 -0.81
CA LEU A 298 -0.91 -23.17 -0.93
C LEU A 298 -1.37 -24.30 0.01
N LEU A 299 -0.56 -25.34 0.17
CA LEU A 299 -0.85 -26.50 1.04
C LEU A 299 -0.41 -26.30 2.49
N ASN A 300 0.30 -25.21 2.81
CA ASN A 300 0.80 -24.97 4.16
C ASN A 300 -0.36 -24.57 5.10
N PRO A 301 -0.58 -25.29 6.21
CA PRO A 301 -1.64 -24.98 7.18
C PRO A 301 -1.40 -23.69 7.98
N ALA A 302 -0.25 -23.02 7.83
CA ALA A 302 -0.01 -21.66 8.34
C ALA A 302 -0.39 -20.57 7.32
N THR A 303 -0.80 -20.94 6.11
CA THR A 303 -1.33 -20.02 5.10
C THR A 303 -2.84 -19.88 5.28
N ARG A 304 -3.32 -18.64 5.37
CA ARG A 304 -4.73 -18.27 5.53
C ARG A 304 -5.26 -17.58 4.29
N TYR A 305 -6.55 -17.71 4.04
CA TYR A 305 -7.21 -16.96 2.99
C TYR A 305 -7.77 -15.64 3.52
N TYR A 306 -7.65 -14.55 2.75
CA TYR A 306 -8.04 -13.21 3.18
C TYR A 306 -9.49 -13.13 3.68
N VAL A 307 -10.45 -13.72 2.96
CA VAL A 307 -11.88 -13.58 3.31
C VAL A 307 -12.48 -14.83 3.93
N TRP A 308 -11.66 -15.83 4.30
CA TRP A 308 -12.16 -17.03 4.98
C TRP A 308 -12.24 -16.84 6.49
N SER A 309 -13.42 -17.07 7.05
CA SER A 309 -13.65 -17.18 8.49
C SER A 309 -14.64 -18.31 8.76
N TRP A 310 -14.36 -19.12 9.79
CA TRP A 310 -15.30 -20.16 10.25
C TRP A 310 -16.54 -19.57 10.94
N ARG A 311 -16.42 -18.37 11.52
CA ARG A 311 -17.53 -17.69 12.22
C ARG A 311 -18.39 -16.86 11.28
N ASP A 312 -17.83 -16.44 10.16
CA ASP A 312 -18.53 -15.69 9.12
C ASP A 312 -18.03 -16.10 7.73
N PRO A 313 -18.59 -17.18 7.15
CA PRO A 313 -18.19 -17.64 5.83
C PRO A 313 -18.85 -16.83 4.69
N GLY A 314 -19.77 -15.90 4.99
CA GLY A 314 -20.52 -15.12 4.00
C GLY A 314 -19.64 -14.34 3.02
N PRO A 315 -18.63 -13.57 3.51
CA PRO A 315 -17.69 -12.84 2.66
C PRO A 315 -16.96 -13.73 1.65
N PHE A 316 -16.56 -14.94 2.04
CA PHE A 316 -15.92 -15.90 1.15
C PHE A 316 -16.82 -16.28 -0.03
N PHE A 317 -18.08 -16.65 0.24
CA PHE A 317 -19.01 -17.04 -0.82
C PHE A 317 -19.37 -15.87 -1.74
N SER A 318 -19.43 -14.65 -1.20
CA SER A 318 -19.63 -13.44 -2.00
C SER A 318 -18.46 -13.18 -2.94
N ASP A 319 -17.22 -13.27 -2.44
CA ASP A 319 -16.00 -13.13 -3.25
C ASP A 319 -15.93 -14.21 -4.34
N ALA A 320 -16.18 -15.48 -3.98
CA ALA A 320 -16.23 -16.59 -4.92
C ALA A 320 -17.27 -16.38 -6.04
N ARG A 321 -18.49 -15.94 -5.68
CA ARG A 321 -19.55 -15.62 -6.66
C ARG A 321 -19.14 -14.49 -7.59
N SER A 322 -18.54 -13.43 -7.06
CA SER A 322 -18.03 -12.29 -7.84
C SER A 322 -16.96 -12.71 -8.85
N ILE A 323 -16.04 -13.59 -8.42
CA ILE A 323 -14.98 -14.15 -9.27
C ILE A 323 -15.59 -14.98 -10.41
N ILE A 324 -16.52 -15.88 -10.11
CA ILE A 324 -17.20 -16.73 -11.10
C ILE A 324 -17.99 -15.85 -12.09
N GLY A 325 -18.75 -14.87 -11.61
CA GLY A 325 -19.50 -13.95 -12.46
C GLY A 325 -18.62 -13.19 -13.45
N LYS A 326 -17.47 -12.66 -12.99
CA LYS A 326 -16.50 -11.98 -13.85
C LYS A 326 -15.86 -12.91 -14.88
N ALA A 327 -15.63 -14.18 -14.53
CA ALA A 327 -15.09 -15.17 -15.46
C ALA A 327 -16.10 -15.50 -16.57
N LEU A 328 -17.38 -15.65 -16.23
CA LEU A 328 -18.46 -15.95 -17.17
C LEU A 328 -18.76 -14.78 -18.12
N HIS A 329 -18.61 -13.52 -17.67
CA HIS A 329 -18.84 -12.35 -18.51
C HIS A 329 -17.65 -11.93 -19.37
N ARG A 330 -16.43 -12.37 -19.06
CA ARG A 330 -15.24 -12.16 -19.91
C ARG A 330 -15.12 -13.15 -21.07
N GLY A 331 -16.03 -14.14 -21.14
CA GLY A 331 -16.10 -15.13 -22.22
C GLY A 331 -17.18 -14.83 -23.27
N LYS A 332 -17.79 -13.64 -23.24
CA LYS A 332 -18.65 -13.09 -24.30
C LYS A 332 -17.94 -11.89 -24.93
#